data_AF-A0A971EX68-F1
#
_entry.id   AF-A0A971EX68-F1
#
_cell.length_a   1.000
_cell.length_b   1.000
_cell.length_c   1.000
_cell.angle_alpha   90.00
_cell.angle_beta   90.00
_cell.angle_gamma   90.00
#
_symmetry.space_group_name_H-M   'P 1'
#
loop_
_entity.id
_entity.type
_entity.pdbx_description
1 polymer ?
#
loop_
_entity_poly.entity_id
_entity_poly.type
_entity_poly.pdbx_seq_one_letter_code
_entity_poly.pdbx_strand_id
1 'polypeptide(L)'
;MDINELQKYLEKIDFNALNKDNVKLSEDDAYVGELYNSAIDNIKQYNIDVARIKLSRVVKLDPTFEKAKILLERINALGSDKSLGEKMEEALDKKEEKDKTKDKKNQKENTHSTKTSIIGFLQSLFSNLPIKNKSNYTAKRKGKMTPLTFIKMQMFIIIALIAVIIILIAVILSMKKKHDNYIAAQPDLNIKISELTQEKYEQSALYQSTVLQYEDRIKKLEDTLNTSDSDVFASRQETDILVQQNKLYYGKYLSVIQKYDEALDILNQIDLLKAEFSQEDNAMYMETIAECKKNISISLYHSGNKLYQDLKYREAYSNFYDIWQNYPDYDSVKVWEKDNTYSNMIYDAVYKMSKCAFEIGEYNIAIQGYGFIENSLSEFAKANKEGLIYHSAKAYAGIEDYLKAEELFKKVINEFPNSDLVTYAKERLVIVQQKLGR
;
A
#
# COMPACT_ATOMS: atom_id res chain seq x y z
N MET A 1 -12.84 -5.43 -21.44
CA MET A 1 -13.45 -6.18 -20.30
C MET A 1 -14.00 -5.17 -19.30
N ASP A 2 -15.15 -5.40 -18.68
CA ASP A 2 -15.70 -4.50 -17.63
C ASP A 2 -15.30 -5.03 -16.23
N ILE A 3 -15.18 -4.16 -15.23
CA ILE A 3 -14.84 -4.54 -13.86
C ILE A 3 -15.86 -5.51 -13.24
N ASN A 4 -17.13 -5.42 -13.67
CA ASN A 4 -18.18 -6.35 -13.31
C ASN A 4 -17.93 -7.77 -13.84
N GLU A 5 -17.23 -7.89 -14.96
CA GLU A 5 -16.84 -9.17 -15.54
C GLU A 5 -15.69 -9.79 -14.74
N LEU A 6 -14.82 -8.95 -14.16
CA LEU A 6 -13.69 -9.38 -13.34
C LEU A 6 -14.12 -9.97 -12.01
N GLN A 7 -15.26 -9.52 -11.46
CA GLN A 7 -15.84 -10.08 -10.23
C GLN A 7 -16.10 -11.59 -10.30
N LYS A 8 -16.34 -12.14 -11.51
CA LYS A 8 -16.54 -13.58 -11.73
C LYS A 8 -15.29 -14.43 -11.42
N TYR A 9 -14.12 -13.79 -11.36
CA TYR A 9 -12.82 -14.44 -11.15
C TYR A 9 -12.26 -14.18 -9.75
N LEU A 10 -12.96 -13.44 -8.89
CA LEU A 10 -12.51 -13.03 -7.55
C LEU A 10 -12.84 -14.06 -6.47
N GLU A 11 -12.52 -15.31 -6.75
CA GLU A 11 -12.68 -16.41 -5.81
C GLU A 11 -11.44 -16.54 -4.93
N LYS A 12 -11.60 -16.31 -3.62
CA LYS A 12 -10.52 -16.49 -2.65
C LYS A 12 -10.26 -17.96 -2.36
N ILE A 13 -9.02 -18.31 -2.05
CA ILE A 13 -8.67 -19.58 -1.41
C ILE A 13 -9.24 -19.57 0.01
N ASP A 14 -10.07 -20.57 0.33
CA ASP A 14 -10.54 -20.79 1.69
C ASP A 14 -9.58 -21.72 2.45
N PHE A 15 -8.62 -21.12 3.14
CA PHE A 15 -7.67 -21.86 3.98
C PHE A 15 -8.35 -22.65 5.12
N ASN A 16 -9.55 -22.25 5.56
CA ASN A 16 -10.27 -22.99 6.60
C ASN A 16 -10.85 -24.30 6.05
N ALA A 17 -11.24 -24.34 4.78
CA ALA A 17 -11.68 -25.55 4.13
C ALA A 17 -10.53 -26.55 3.97
N LEU A 18 -9.35 -26.08 3.54
CA LEU A 18 -8.16 -26.92 3.37
C LEU A 18 -7.67 -27.56 4.68
N ASN A 19 -7.76 -26.81 5.79
CA ASN A 19 -7.44 -27.35 7.12
C ASN A 19 -8.41 -28.43 7.60
N LYS A 20 -9.69 -28.38 7.20
CA LYS A 20 -10.68 -29.40 7.56
C LYS A 20 -10.44 -30.73 6.83
N ASP A 21 -9.86 -30.66 5.64
CA ASP A 21 -9.53 -31.82 4.83
C ASP A 21 -8.18 -32.46 5.22
N ASN A 22 -7.57 -32.05 6.34
CA ASN A 22 -6.24 -32.45 6.80
C ASN A 22 -5.12 -32.23 5.76
N VAL A 23 -5.32 -31.30 4.83
CA VAL A 23 -4.29 -30.91 3.87
C VAL A 23 -3.33 -29.95 4.57
N LYS A 24 -2.17 -30.47 4.99
CA LYS A 24 -1.11 -29.64 5.55
C LYS A 24 -0.37 -28.93 4.42
N LEU A 25 -0.67 -27.66 4.20
CA LEU A 25 0.06 -26.82 3.26
C LEU A 25 1.49 -26.59 3.76
N SER A 26 2.44 -26.49 2.83
CA SER A 26 3.75 -25.96 3.17
C SER A 26 3.63 -24.47 3.52
N GLU A 27 4.62 -23.91 4.22
CA GLU A 27 4.64 -22.47 4.52
C GLU A 27 4.68 -21.64 3.23
N ASP A 28 5.38 -22.11 2.21
CA ASP A 28 5.47 -21.47 0.90
C ASP A 28 4.10 -21.47 0.19
N ASP A 29 3.38 -22.59 0.18
CA ASP A 29 2.04 -22.67 -0.44
C ASP A 29 1.03 -21.78 0.28
N ALA A 30 1.13 -21.71 1.62
CA ALA A 30 0.30 -20.83 2.43
C ALA A 30 0.57 -19.36 2.09
N TYR A 31 1.84 -18.97 1.98
CA TYR A 31 2.24 -17.62 1.60
C TYR A 31 1.76 -17.25 0.20
N VAL A 32 1.91 -18.13 -0.79
CA VAL A 32 1.43 -17.93 -2.17
C VAL A 32 -0.09 -17.72 -2.19
N GLY A 33 -0.85 -18.52 -1.45
CA GLY A 33 -2.31 -18.35 -1.37
C GLY A 33 -2.75 -17.09 -0.62
N GLU A 34 -2.03 -16.66 0.42
CA GLU A 34 -2.27 -15.40 1.13
C GLU A 34 -2.04 -14.20 0.19
N LEU A 35 -0.96 -14.25 -0.59
CA LEU A 35 -0.62 -13.22 -1.58
C LEU A 35 -1.71 -13.10 -2.66
N TYR A 36 -2.22 -14.24 -3.14
CA TYR A 36 -3.34 -14.29 -4.08
C TYR A 36 -4.63 -13.69 -3.50
N ASN A 37 -5.00 -14.09 -2.28
CA ASN A 37 -6.17 -13.56 -1.59
C ASN A 37 -6.06 -12.05 -1.34
N SER A 38 -4.86 -11.58 -1.02
CA SER A 38 -4.55 -10.16 -0.83
C SER A 38 -4.66 -9.39 -2.15
N ALA A 39 -4.25 -9.99 -3.28
CA ALA A 39 -4.46 -9.40 -4.59
C ALA A 39 -5.95 -9.23 -4.90
N ILE A 40 -6.77 -10.25 -4.65
CA ILE A 40 -8.23 -10.18 -4.81
C ILE A 40 -8.84 -9.04 -4.00
N ASP A 41 -8.40 -8.84 -2.76
CA ASP A 41 -8.88 -7.73 -1.94
C ASP A 41 -8.49 -6.37 -2.49
N ASN A 42 -7.28 -6.25 -3.04
CA ASN A 42 -6.84 -5.02 -3.70
C ASN A 42 -7.67 -4.74 -4.95
N ILE A 43 -8.06 -5.76 -5.72
CA ILE A 43 -8.98 -5.59 -6.85
C ILE A 43 -10.34 -5.07 -6.36
N LYS A 44 -10.91 -5.67 -5.30
CA LYS A 44 -12.21 -5.24 -4.74
C LYS A 44 -12.16 -3.81 -4.20
N GLN A 45 -11.00 -3.38 -3.74
CA GLN A 45 -10.75 -2.02 -3.26
C GLN A 45 -10.29 -1.06 -4.36
N TYR A 46 -10.28 -1.50 -5.63
CA TYR A 46 -9.84 -0.71 -6.78
C TYR A 46 -8.35 -0.30 -6.75
N ASN A 47 -7.52 -0.96 -5.95
CA ASN A 47 -6.07 -0.81 -5.94
C ASN A 47 -5.43 -1.74 -6.99
N ILE A 48 -5.69 -1.51 -8.28
CA ILE A 48 -5.37 -2.46 -9.35
C ILE A 48 -3.86 -2.67 -9.52
N ASP A 49 -3.03 -1.65 -9.34
CA ASP A 49 -1.57 -1.80 -9.48
C ASP A 49 -1.00 -2.69 -8.37
N VAL A 50 -1.45 -2.52 -7.12
CA VAL A 50 -1.07 -3.39 -6.00
C VAL A 50 -1.53 -4.84 -6.24
N ALA A 51 -2.73 -5.01 -6.80
CA ALA A 51 -3.20 -6.34 -7.18
C ALA A 51 -2.34 -6.98 -8.28
N ARG A 52 -1.93 -6.20 -9.29
CA ARG A 52 -1.03 -6.64 -10.37
C ARG A 52 0.31 -7.09 -9.80
N ILE A 53 0.94 -6.27 -8.96
CA ILE A 53 2.20 -6.61 -8.26
C ILE A 53 2.09 -7.95 -7.54
N LYS A 54 1.03 -8.11 -6.72
CA LYS A 54 0.84 -9.32 -5.92
C LYS A 54 0.61 -10.54 -6.80
N LEU A 55 -0.20 -10.44 -7.86
CA LEU A 55 -0.44 -11.54 -8.79
C LEU A 55 0.81 -11.93 -9.58
N SER A 56 1.59 -10.95 -10.06
CA SER A 56 2.88 -11.23 -10.71
C SER A 56 3.81 -12.01 -9.80
N ARG A 57 3.84 -11.67 -8.51
CA ARG A 57 4.63 -12.40 -7.53
C ARG A 57 4.08 -13.79 -7.22
N VAL A 58 2.76 -13.98 -7.16
CA VAL A 58 2.14 -15.33 -7.07
C VAL A 58 2.62 -16.20 -8.23
N VAL A 59 2.52 -15.71 -9.47
CA VAL A 59 2.91 -16.47 -10.67
C VAL A 59 4.42 -16.74 -10.70
N LYS A 60 5.25 -15.85 -10.17
CA LYS A 60 6.70 -16.06 -10.07
C LYS A 60 7.07 -17.14 -9.03
N LEU A 61 6.37 -17.16 -7.89
CA LEU A 61 6.62 -18.12 -6.81
C LEU A 61 6.04 -19.49 -7.14
N ASP A 62 4.85 -19.54 -7.73
CA ASP A 62 4.20 -20.75 -8.21
C ASP A 62 3.70 -20.55 -9.66
N PRO A 63 4.53 -20.89 -10.67
CA PRO A 63 4.15 -20.81 -12.07
C PRO A 63 2.98 -21.73 -12.47
N THR A 64 2.61 -22.70 -11.62
CA THR A 64 1.50 -23.63 -11.86
C THR A 64 0.16 -23.10 -11.33
N PHE A 65 0.15 -21.97 -10.63
CA PHE A 65 -1.04 -21.34 -10.08
C PHE A 65 -1.88 -20.66 -11.19
N GLU A 66 -2.63 -21.45 -11.94
CA GLU A 66 -3.35 -20.96 -13.13
C GLU A 66 -4.39 -19.87 -12.84
N LYS A 67 -5.07 -19.94 -11.69
CA LYS A 67 -6.03 -18.90 -11.29
C LYS A 67 -5.38 -17.51 -11.18
N ALA A 68 -4.12 -17.44 -10.73
CA ALA A 68 -3.40 -16.18 -10.59
C ALA A 68 -2.91 -15.66 -11.94
N LYS A 69 -2.43 -16.55 -12.81
CA LYS A 69 -2.01 -16.23 -14.18
C LYS A 69 -3.17 -15.68 -15.01
N ILE A 70 -4.31 -16.37 -15.01
CA ILE A 70 -5.53 -15.92 -15.70
C ILE A 70 -5.94 -14.55 -15.16
N LEU A 71 -5.99 -14.37 -13.84
CA LEU A 71 -6.41 -13.10 -13.24
C LEU A 71 -5.45 -11.95 -13.59
N LEU A 72 -4.14 -12.22 -13.61
CA LEU A 72 -3.11 -11.27 -14.01
C LEU A 72 -3.27 -10.85 -15.48
N GLU A 73 -3.44 -11.81 -16.39
CA GLU A 73 -3.68 -11.55 -17.81
C GLU A 73 -4.92 -10.68 -18.02
N ARG A 74 -6.02 -10.95 -17.29
CA ARG A 74 -7.25 -10.13 -17.37
C ARG A 74 -7.02 -8.71 -16.87
N ILE A 75 -6.27 -8.52 -15.79
CA ILE A 75 -5.93 -7.19 -15.27
C ILE A 75 -5.04 -6.43 -16.27
N ASN A 76 -4.09 -7.10 -16.90
CA ASN A 76 -3.22 -6.46 -17.90
C ASN A 76 -4.02 -6.06 -19.16
N ALA A 77 -4.95 -6.91 -19.60
CA ALA A 77 -5.85 -6.62 -20.71
C ALA A 77 -6.84 -5.48 -20.45
N LEU A 78 -7.07 -5.10 -19.19
CA LEU A 78 -7.85 -3.92 -18.83
C LEU A 78 -7.04 -2.61 -18.95
N GLY A 79 -5.73 -2.68 -18.74
CA GLY A 79 -4.85 -1.51 -18.74
C GLY A 79 -4.48 -0.99 -20.14
N SER A 80 -4.81 -1.73 -21.21
CA SER A 80 -4.56 -1.33 -22.60
C SER A 80 -5.66 -0.48 -23.22
N ASP A 81 -6.89 -0.50 -22.69
CA ASP A 81 -8.05 0.19 -23.25
C ASP A 81 -8.47 1.40 -22.39
N LYS A 82 -7.79 2.54 -22.56
CA LYS A 82 -7.93 3.79 -21.77
C LYS A 82 -7.64 3.60 -20.27
N SER A 83 -7.07 4.64 -19.67
CA SER A 83 -6.81 4.72 -18.22
C SER A 83 -8.02 4.18 -17.44
N LEU A 84 -7.82 3.04 -16.78
CA LEU A 84 -8.87 2.37 -16.02
C LEU A 84 -9.47 3.30 -14.97
N GLY A 85 -8.69 4.29 -14.49
CA GLY A 85 -9.15 5.38 -13.64
C GLY A 85 -10.27 6.22 -14.26
N GLU A 86 -10.20 6.53 -15.56
CA GLU A 86 -11.24 7.33 -16.25
C GLU A 86 -12.56 6.57 -16.38
N LYS A 87 -12.50 5.27 -16.72
CA LYS A 87 -13.70 4.41 -16.76
C LYS A 87 -14.26 4.13 -15.36
N MET A 88 -13.42 4.16 -14.34
CA MET A 88 -13.80 3.97 -12.93
C MET A 88 -14.47 5.19 -12.33
N GLU A 89 -13.99 6.39 -12.62
CA GLU A 89 -14.64 7.65 -12.27
C GLU A 89 -16.03 7.73 -12.92
N GLU A 90 -16.14 7.38 -14.21
CA GLU A 90 -17.42 7.26 -14.91
C GLU A 90 -18.39 6.22 -14.29
N ALA A 91 -17.86 5.10 -13.78
CA ALA A 91 -18.69 4.03 -13.20
C ALA A 91 -19.18 4.37 -11.79
N LEU A 92 -18.40 5.11 -11.00
CA LEU A 92 -18.78 5.62 -9.70
C LEU A 92 -19.83 6.75 -9.83
N ASP A 93 -19.63 7.66 -10.78
CA ASP A 93 -20.59 8.74 -11.08
C ASP A 93 -21.94 8.21 -11.60
N LYS A 94 -21.92 7.20 -12.47
CA LYS A 94 -23.15 6.54 -12.97
C LYS A 94 -23.91 5.78 -11.89
N LYS A 95 -23.24 5.34 -10.81
CA LYS A 95 -23.88 4.66 -9.68
C LYS A 95 -24.56 5.67 -8.74
N GLU A 96 -23.93 6.81 -8.49
CA GLU A 96 -24.55 7.91 -7.75
C GLU A 96 -25.76 8.53 -8.47
N GLU A 97 -25.73 8.69 -9.79
CA GLU A 97 -26.88 9.20 -10.55
C GLU A 97 -28.06 8.23 -10.56
N LYS A 98 -27.81 6.92 -10.61
CA LYS A 98 -28.84 5.88 -10.55
C LYS A 98 -29.50 5.77 -9.17
N ASP A 99 -28.75 5.99 -8.10
CA ASP A 99 -29.31 6.02 -6.74
C ASP A 99 -30.11 7.32 -6.49
N LYS A 100 -29.66 8.47 -7.01
CA LYS A 100 -30.42 9.74 -6.96
C LYS A 100 -31.73 9.71 -7.76
N THR A 101 -31.81 8.93 -8.85
CA THR A 101 -33.04 8.78 -9.65
C THR A 101 -33.98 7.69 -9.14
N LYS A 102 -33.49 6.68 -8.41
CA LYS A 102 -34.34 5.66 -7.76
C LYS A 102 -34.99 6.14 -6.46
N ASP A 103 -34.33 6.99 -5.69
CA ASP A 103 -34.90 7.55 -4.44
C ASP A 103 -36.06 8.52 -4.65
N LYS A 104 -36.31 8.97 -5.89
CA LYS A 104 -37.50 9.77 -6.24
C LYS A 104 -38.74 8.95 -6.63
N LYS A 105 -38.65 7.62 -6.79
CA LYS A 105 -39.77 6.84 -7.36
C LYS A 105 -40.33 5.69 -6.52
N ASN A 106 -39.69 5.25 -5.43
CA ASN A 106 -40.22 4.17 -4.61
C ASN A 106 -40.25 4.52 -3.12
N GLN A 107 -41.35 5.16 -2.69
CA GLN A 107 -41.73 5.22 -1.28
C GLN A 107 -43.11 4.55 -1.11
N LYS A 108 -43.14 3.22 -1.18
CA LYS A 108 -44.11 2.37 -0.47
C LYS A 108 -43.70 0.90 -0.56
N GLU A 109 -43.90 0.22 0.56
CA GLU A 109 -43.85 -1.22 0.83
C GLU A 109 -42.56 -1.83 1.37
N ASN A 110 -42.76 -2.51 2.51
CA ASN A 110 -41.81 -3.17 3.39
C ASN A 110 -41.28 -4.47 2.78
N THR A 111 -40.03 -4.85 3.05
CA THR A 111 -39.66 -5.84 4.09
C THR A 111 -38.17 -6.24 4.05
N HIS A 112 -37.62 -6.38 5.25
CA HIS A 112 -36.43 -7.12 5.71
C HIS A 112 -35.21 -7.39 4.80
N SER A 113 -34.09 -6.71 5.11
CA SER A 113 -32.78 -7.36 5.14
C SER A 113 -31.87 -6.75 6.24
N THR A 114 -30.99 -7.59 6.76
CA THR A 114 -30.15 -7.43 7.95
C THR A 114 -29.11 -6.31 7.82
N LYS A 115 -29.26 -5.25 8.63
CA LYS A 115 -28.27 -4.19 8.81
C LYS A 115 -27.19 -4.62 9.80
N THR A 116 -25.96 -4.78 9.34
CA THR A 116 -24.76 -4.69 10.18
C THR A 116 -24.69 -3.27 10.74
N SER A 117 -24.71 -3.16 12.07
CA SER A 117 -25.06 -1.90 12.72
C SER A 117 -23.89 -0.91 12.75
N ILE A 118 -24.10 0.26 12.14
CA ILE A 118 -23.36 1.52 12.33
C ILE A 118 -23.22 1.89 13.84
N ILE A 119 -24.06 1.30 14.68
CA ILE A 119 -24.03 1.39 16.15
C ILE A 119 -22.68 0.92 16.71
N GLY A 120 -22.03 -0.10 16.12
CA GLY A 120 -20.74 -0.61 16.59
C GLY A 120 -19.58 0.38 16.42
N PHE A 121 -19.60 1.17 15.33
CA PHE A 121 -18.59 2.19 15.05
C PHE A 121 -18.77 3.44 15.92
N LEU A 122 -20.01 3.78 16.26
CA LEU A 122 -20.27 4.88 17.20
C LEU A 122 -19.91 4.51 18.64
N GLN A 123 -20.03 3.24 19.02
CA GLN A 123 -19.64 2.78 20.36
C GLN A 123 -18.13 2.86 20.62
N SER A 124 -17.29 2.69 19.59
CA SER A 124 -15.82 2.80 19.73
C SER A 124 -15.32 4.24 19.81
N LEU A 125 -16.10 5.23 19.36
CA LEU A 125 -15.71 6.64 19.44
C LEU A 125 -15.97 7.29 20.81
N PHE A 126 -16.81 6.67 21.66
CA PHE A 126 -17.15 7.21 22.98
C PHE A 126 -16.57 6.42 24.16
N SER A 127 -15.76 5.37 23.91
CA SER A 127 -15.19 4.53 24.98
C SER A 127 -13.97 5.12 25.71
N ASN A 128 -13.44 6.27 25.28
CA ASN A 128 -12.22 6.88 25.85
C ASN A 128 -12.46 8.09 26.77
N LEU A 129 -13.67 8.29 27.31
CA LEU A 129 -13.88 9.26 28.38
C LEU A 129 -13.47 8.66 29.75
N PRO A 130 -12.60 9.33 30.54
CA PRO A 130 -12.13 8.78 31.81
C PRO A 130 -13.28 8.70 32.83
N ILE A 131 -13.70 7.49 33.15
CA ILE A 131 -14.69 7.22 34.20
C ILE A 131 -14.00 7.39 35.55
N LYS A 132 -14.20 8.54 36.20
CA LYS A 132 -13.90 8.73 37.63
C LYS A 132 -14.88 7.88 38.46
N ASN A 133 -14.33 6.90 39.18
CA ASN A 133 -15.08 6.07 40.11
C ASN A 133 -15.51 6.82 41.39
N LYS A 134 -16.81 6.65 41.71
CA LYS A 134 -17.48 6.51 43.02
C LYS A 134 -18.63 7.49 43.25
N SER A 135 -19.85 6.98 43.12
CA SER A 135 -20.90 7.21 44.12
C SER A 135 -21.89 6.04 44.13
N ASN A 136 -22.25 5.60 45.34
CA ASN A 136 -23.26 4.57 45.56
C ASN A 136 -24.63 5.16 45.20
N TYR A 137 -25.11 4.91 43.98
CA TYR A 137 -26.49 5.20 43.63
C TYR A 137 -27.41 4.09 44.13
N THR A 138 -28.17 4.40 45.17
CA THR A 138 -29.35 3.65 45.58
C THR A 138 -30.31 3.53 44.39
N ALA A 139 -30.66 2.30 44.02
CA ALA A 139 -31.54 2.00 42.90
C ALA A 139 -32.95 2.59 43.13
N LYS A 140 -33.16 3.82 42.65
CA LYS A 140 -34.48 4.45 42.58
C LYS A 140 -35.32 3.72 41.54
N ARG A 141 -36.49 3.23 41.97
CA ARG A 141 -37.51 2.54 41.17
C ARG A 141 -37.71 3.21 39.81
N LYS A 142 -37.55 2.43 38.73
CA LYS A 142 -37.89 2.78 37.34
C LYS A 142 -39.35 3.25 37.26
N GLY A 143 -39.56 4.56 37.15
CA GLY A 143 -40.83 5.10 36.67
C GLY A 143 -41.03 4.64 35.23
N LYS A 144 -42.19 4.02 34.93
CA LYS A 144 -42.55 3.63 33.56
C LYS A 144 -42.60 4.90 32.71
N MET A 145 -41.66 5.05 31.78
CA MET A 145 -41.71 6.11 30.77
C MET A 145 -43.01 5.96 29.99
N THR A 146 -43.80 7.02 29.92
CA THR A 146 -44.98 7.03 29.07
C THR A 146 -44.53 7.06 27.60
N PRO A 147 -45.29 6.46 26.66
CA PRO A 147 -44.93 6.44 25.25
C PRO A 147 -44.62 7.84 24.68
N LEU A 148 -45.29 8.88 25.21
CA LEU A 148 -45.09 10.26 24.80
C LEU A 148 -43.71 10.83 25.21
N THR A 149 -43.17 10.47 26.38
CA THR A 149 -41.83 10.94 26.77
C THR A 149 -40.74 10.24 25.99
N PHE A 150 -40.95 8.98 25.61
CA PHE A 150 -40.07 8.23 24.72
C PHE A 150 -40.02 8.84 23.31
N ILE A 151 -41.19 9.17 22.72
CA ILE A 151 -41.25 9.82 21.40
C ILE A 151 -40.56 11.19 21.43
N LYS A 152 -40.79 12.00 22.47
CA LYS A 152 -40.10 13.30 22.63
C LYS A 152 -38.59 13.14 22.72
N MET A 153 -38.10 12.16 23.49
CA MET A 153 -36.67 11.87 23.61
C MET A 153 -36.07 11.45 22.26
N GLN A 154 -36.72 10.55 21.51
CA GLN A 154 -36.26 10.16 20.17
C GLN A 154 -36.25 11.34 19.20
N MET A 155 -37.26 12.21 19.25
CA MET A 155 -37.33 13.40 18.41
C MET A 155 -36.18 14.38 18.71
N PHE A 156 -35.82 14.58 19.98
CA PHE A 156 -34.64 15.37 20.37
C PHE A 156 -33.34 14.76 19.84
N ILE A 157 -33.18 13.44 19.91
CA ILE A 157 -32.00 12.75 19.38
C ILE A 157 -31.90 12.94 17.86
N ILE A 158 -33.02 12.80 17.13
CA ILE A 158 -33.06 12.99 15.68
C ILE A 158 -32.70 14.43 15.30
N ILE A 159 -33.27 15.43 15.99
CA ILE A 159 -32.96 16.85 15.75
C ILE A 159 -31.48 17.14 16.01
N ALA A 160 -30.90 16.60 17.09
CA ALA A 160 -29.49 16.75 17.39
C ALA A 160 -28.60 16.12 16.30
N LEU A 161 -28.98 14.93 15.80
CA LEU A 161 -28.27 14.26 14.72
C LEU A 161 -28.31 15.06 13.41
N ILE A 162 -29.46 15.61 13.05
CA ILE A 162 -29.62 16.47 11.87
C ILE A 162 -28.74 17.73 12.01
N ALA A 163 -28.71 18.35 13.18
CA ALA A 163 -27.86 19.52 13.42
C ALA A 163 -26.37 19.20 13.24
N VAL A 164 -25.90 18.05 13.73
CA VAL A 164 -24.52 17.59 13.55
C VAL A 164 -24.20 17.36 12.06
N ILE A 165 -25.11 16.74 11.31
CA ILE A 165 -24.94 16.52 9.87
C ILE A 165 -24.84 17.85 9.11
N ILE A 166 -25.68 18.84 9.44
CA ILE A 166 -25.62 20.17 8.81
C ILE A 166 -24.29 20.86 9.10
N ILE A 167 -23.78 20.77 10.33
CA ILE A 167 -22.46 21.31 10.70
C ILE A 167 -21.35 20.63 9.90
N LEU A 168 -21.38 19.30 9.76
CA LEU A 168 -20.40 18.55 8.97
C LEU A 168 -20.43 18.95 7.49
N ILE A 169 -21.63 19.09 6.90
CA ILE A 169 -21.78 19.55 5.51
C ILE A 169 -21.18 20.96 5.34
N ALA A 170 -21.45 21.87 6.28
CA ALA A 170 -20.90 23.22 6.23
C ALA A 170 -19.35 23.23 6.34
N VAL A 171 -18.78 22.37 7.18
CA VAL A 171 -17.32 22.20 7.30
C VAL A 171 -16.71 21.65 6.01
N ILE A 172 -17.33 20.64 5.39
CA ILE A 172 -16.88 20.07 4.11
C ILE A 172 -16.91 21.13 3.01
N LEU A 173 -18.01 21.89 2.89
CA LEU A 173 -18.14 22.96 1.90
C LEU A 173 -17.11 24.08 2.12
N SER A 174 -16.81 24.42 3.38
CA SER A 174 -15.78 25.40 3.72
C SER A 174 -14.38 24.93 3.34
N MET A 175 -14.05 23.66 3.59
CA MET A 175 -12.77 23.07 3.18
C MET A 175 -12.63 23.00 1.66
N LYS A 176 -13.69 22.60 0.94
CA LYS A 176 -13.71 22.61 -0.53
C LYS A 176 -13.47 24.02 -1.09
N LYS A 177 -14.20 25.03 -0.58
CA LYS A 177 -14.01 26.42 -1.00
C LYS A 177 -12.59 26.93 -0.74
N LYS A 178 -11.97 26.56 0.38
CA LYS A 178 -10.56 26.90 0.66
C LYS A 178 -9.60 26.23 -0.31
N HIS A 179 -9.84 24.98 -0.66
CA HIS A 179 -9.05 24.26 -1.65
C HIS A 179 -9.18 24.88 -3.05
N ASP A 180 -10.41 25.15 -3.49
CA ASP A 180 -10.69 25.79 -4.78
C ASP A 180 -10.06 27.20 -4.85
N ASN A 181 -10.17 27.98 -3.78
CA ASN A 181 -9.51 29.29 -3.68
C ASN A 181 -7.98 29.18 -3.66
N TYR A 182 -7.42 28.14 -3.03
CA TYR A 182 -5.97 27.91 -3.00
C TYR A 182 -5.45 27.54 -4.39
N ILE A 183 -6.15 26.66 -5.12
CA ILE A 183 -5.84 26.30 -6.50
C ILE A 183 -5.98 27.53 -7.41
N ALA A 184 -7.07 28.29 -7.28
CA ALA A 184 -7.30 29.50 -8.07
C ALA A 184 -6.28 30.62 -7.77
N ALA A 185 -5.70 30.64 -6.57
CA ALA A 185 -4.65 31.57 -6.18
C ALA A 185 -3.25 31.17 -6.66
N GLN A 186 -3.10 30.01 -7.31
CA GLN A 186 -1.83 29.53 -7.87
C GLN A 186 -1.96 29.20 -9.37
N PRO A 187 -2.35 30.18 -10.22
CA PRO A 187 -2.45 29.97 -11.67
C PRO A 187 -1.15 29.44 -12.27
N ASP A 188 -0.01 29.89 -11.74
CA ASP A 188 1.33 29.47 -12.15
C ASP A 188 1.59 27.97 -11.90
N LEU A 189 0.97 27.38 -10.86
CA LEU A 189 1.11 25.96 -10.59
C LEU A 189 0.32 25.12 -11.59
N ASN A 190 -0.88 25.54 -11.97
CA ASN A 190 -1.70 24.83 -12.96
C ASN A 190 -1.07 24.89 -14.36
N ILE A 191 -0.48 26.03 -14.72
CA ILE A 191 0.32 26.17 -15.95
C ILE A 191 1.49 25.19 -15.89
N LYS A 192 2.26 25.18 -14.79
CA LYS A 192 3.40 24.26 -14.62
C LYS A 192 3.00 22.79 -14.66
N ILE A 193 1.87 22.41 -14.05
CA ILE A 193 1.34 21.03 -14.12
C ILE A 193 1.00 20.68 -15.58
N SER A 194 0.37 21.60 -16.31
CA SER A 194 0.00 21.38 -17.71
C SER A 194 1.23 21.24 -18.60
N GLU A 195 2.24 22.10 -18.41
CA GLU A 195 3.53 22.03 -19.10
C GLU A 195 4.24 20.70 -18.83
N LEU A 196 4.37 20.30 -17.56
CA LEU A 196 4.99 19.01 -17.19
C LEU A 196 4.20 17.82 -17.76
N THR A 197 2.88 17.93 -17.83
CA THR A 197 2.02 16.90 -18.42
C THR A 197 2.25 16.79 -19.92
N GLN A 198 2.35 17.92 -20.61
CA GLN A 198 2.64 17.96 -22.05
C GLN A 198 4.05 17.40 -22.34
N GLU A 199 5.06 17.83 -21.60
CA GLU A 199 6.45 17.33 -21.73
C GLU A 199 6.48 15.80 -21.57
N LYS A 200 5.76 15.27 -20.58
CA LYS A 200 5.63 13.84 -20.36
C LYS A 200 4.99 13.11 -21.54
N TYR A 201 3.96 13.68 -22.17
CA TYR A 201 3.35 13.10 -23.37
C TYR A 201 4.32 13.10 -24.55
N GLU A 202 5.04 14.19 -24.78
CA GLU A 202 6.03 14.31 -25.84
C GLU A 202 7.17 13.30 -25.66
N GLN A 203 7.68 13.16 -24.43
CA GLN A 203 8.68 12.14 -24.08
C GLN A 203 8.14 10.71 -24.33
N SER A 204 6.90 10.43 -23.91
CA SER A 204 6.31 9.10 -24.11
C SER A 204 6.18 8.75 -25.60
N ALA A 205 5.77 9.71 -26.43
CA ALA A 205 5.64 9.53 -27.88
C ALA A 205 7.01 9.33 -28.54
N LEU A 206 8.02 10.07 -28.10
CA LEU A 206 9.39 9.90 -28.55
C LEU A 206 9.89 8.48 -28.28
N TYR A 207 9.84 8.02 -27.02
CA TYR A 207 10.32 6.68 -26.67
C TYR A 207 9.54 5.58 -27.37
N GLN A 208 8.22 5.72 -27.50
CA GLN A 208 7.42 4.77 -28.27
C GLN A 208 7.84 4.70 -29.73
N SER A 209 8.12 5.84 -30.37
CA SER A 209 8.58 5.87 -31.76
C SER A 209 9.95 5.20 -31.92
N THR A 210 10.86 5.39 -30.96
CA THR A 210 12.18 4.76 -30.95
C THR A 210 12.08 3.23 -30.81
N VAL A 211 11.19 2.73 -29.95
CA VAL A 211 10.92 1.28 -29.82
C VAL A 211 10.49 0.70 -31.17
N LEU A 212 9.54 1.34 -31.86
CA LEU A 212 9.06 0.87 -33.18
C LEU A 212 10.18 0.86 -34.24
N GLN A 213 11.10 1.83 -34.20
CA GLN A 213 12.27 1.86 -35.08
C GLN A 213 13.21 0.68 -34.82
N TYR A 214 13.44 0.35 -33.54
CA TYR A 214 14.25 -0.81 -33.19
C TYR A 214 13.57 -2.13 -33.61
N GLU A 215 12.27 -2.28 -33.40
CA GLU A 215 11.51 -3.47 -33.84
C GLU A 215 11.62 -3.68 -35.35
N ASP A 216 11.45 -2.63 -36.16
CA ASP A 216 11.59 -2.71 -37.62
C ASP A 216 13.01 -3.08 -38.05
N ARG A 217 14.04 -2.53 -37.38
CA ARG A 217 15.45 -2.85 -37.67
C ARG A 217 15.81 -4.28 -37.30
N ILE A 218 15.37 -4.76 -36.13
CA ILE A 218 15.54 -6.15 -35.68
C ILE A 218 14.93 -7.09 -36.71
N LYS A 219 13.68 -6.84 -37.11
CA LYS A 219 12.99 -7.67 -38.09
C LYS A 219 13.71 -7.73 -39.43
N LYS A 220 14.21 -6.61 -39.95
CA LYS A 220 14.99 -6.56 -41.20
C LYS A 220 16.29 -7.38 -41.12
N LEU A 221 16.96 -7.37 -39.98
CA LEU A 221 18.18 -8.17 -39.77
C LEU A 221 17.86 -9.66 -39.67
N GLU A 222 16.78 -10.03 -38.99
CA GLU A 222 16.30 -11.42 -38.92
C GLU A 222 15.90 -11.95 -40.30
N ASP A 223 15.18 -11.15 -41.11
CA ASP A 223 14.83 -11.50 -42.48
C ASP A 223 16.07 -11.70 -43.37
N THR A 224 17.11 -10.87 -43.17
CA THR A 224 18.40 -10.99 -43.88
C THR A 224 19.15 -12.26 -43.46
N LEU A 225 19.18 -12.56 -42.16
CA LEU A 225 19.78 -13.79 -41.61
C LEU A 225 19.15 -15.07 -42.18
N ASN A 226 17.86 -15.03 -42.51
CA ASN A 226 17.14 -16.17 -43.06
C ASN A 226 17.33 -16.36 -44.57
N THR A 227 17.87 -15.37 -45.28
CA THR A 227 17.88 -15.34 -46.77
C THR A 227 19.27 -15.29 -47.40
N SER A 228 20.35 -15.09 -46.63
CA SER A 228 21.68 -14.74 -47.15
C SER A 228 22.81 -15.58 -46.53
N ASP A 229 23.82 -15.94 -47.35
CA ASP A 229 25.14 -16.51 -46.94
C ASP A 229 26.07 -15.45 -46.29
N SER A 230 25.53 -14.28 -45.90
CA SER A 230 26.26 -13.20 -45.23
C SER A 230 26.90 -13.65 -43.91
N ASP A 231 27.78 -12.82 -43.35
CA ASP A 231 28.41 -13.04 -42.04
C ASP A 231 27.37 -13.16 -40.91
N VAL A 232 26.87 -14.39 -40.74
CA VAL A 232 25.82 -14.78 -39.79
C VAL A 232 26.21 -14.37 -38.37
N PHE A 233 27.50 -14.36 -38.06
CA PHE A 233 27.98 -14.02 -36.73
C PHE A 233 27.82 -12.52 -36.44
N ALA A 234 28.29 -11.66 -37.35
CA ALA A 234 28.17 -10.21 -37.20
C ALA A 234 26.70 -9.75 -37.13
N SER A 235 25.84 -10.28 -38.02
CA SER A 235 24.41 -9.93 -38.00
C SER A 235 23.67 -10.42 -36.75
N ARG A 236 24.07 -11.57 -36.19
CA ARG A 236 23.52 -12.04 -34.89
C ARG A 236 23.95 -11.16 -33.74
N GLN A 237 25.22 -10.76 -33.68
CA GLN A 237 25.71 -9.84 -32.66
C GLN A 237 24.97 -8.50 -32.72
N GLU A 238 24.81 -7.93 -33.92
CA GLU A 238 24.06 -6.68 -34.10
C GLU A 238 22.59 -6.82 -33.66
N THR A 239 21.94 -7.95 -33.99
CA THR A 239 20.57 -8.23 -33.56
C THR A 239 20.47 -8.30 -32.02
N ASP A 240 21.40 -9.01 -31.37
CA ASP A 240 21.44 -9.14 -29.90
C ASP A 240 21.56 -7.77 -29.21
N ILE A 241 22.43 -6.88 -29.73
CA ILE A 241 22.60 -5.50 -29.23
C ILE A 241 21.30 -4.71 -29.37
N LEU A 242 20.70 -4.73 -30.57
CA LEU A 242 19.46 -3.99 -30.85
C LEU A 242 18.28 -4.47 -29.99
N VAL A 243 18.21 -5.77 -29.70
CA VAL A 243 17.21 -6.33 -28.78
C VAL A 243 17.37 -5.76 -27.37
N GLN A 244 18.61 -5.62 -26.86
CA GLN A 244 18.83 -5.02 -25.54
C GLN A 244 18.48 -3.52 -25.53
N GLN A 245 18.85 -2.79 -26.59
CA GLN A 245 18.48 -1.38 -26.74
C GLN A 245 16.97 -1.21 -26.80
N ASN A 246 16.26 -2.05 -27.57
CA ASN A 246 14.81 -2.04 -27.63
C ASN A 246 14.19 -2.18 -26.23
N LYS A 247 14.63 -3.17 -25.44
CA LYS A 247 14.17 -3.36 -24.06
C LYS A 247 14.40 -2.14 -23.18
N LEU A 248 15.56 -1.50 -23.28
CA LEU A 248 15.88 -0.29 -22.53
C LEU A 248 14.89 0.85 -22.84
N TYR A 249 14.67 1.14 -24.12
CA TYR A 249 13.76 2.20 -24.54
C TYR A 249 12.30 1.86 -24.24
N TYR A 250 11.92 0.58 -24.33
CA TYR A 250 10.58 0.13 -23.95
C TYR A 250 10.35 0.22 -22.44
N GLY A 251 11.33 -0.16 -21.63
CA GLY A 251 11.32 0.05 -20.18
C GLY A 251 11.18 1.53 -19.82
N LYS A 252 11.92 2.41 -20.50
CA LYS A 252 11.81 3.87 -20.32
C LYS A 252 10.43 4.39 -20.70
N TYR A 253 9.88 3.95 -21.82
CA TYR A 253 8.51 4.30 -22.22
C TYR A 253 7.50 3.91 -21.13
N LEU A 254 7.57 2.67 -20.63
CA LEU A 254 6.69 2.17 -19.57
C LEU A 254 6.82 2.99 -18.27
N SER A 255 8.04 3.41 -17.90
CA SER A 255 8.26 4.26 -16.73
C SER A 255 7.62 5.63 -16.89
N VAL A 256 7.74 6.24 -18.07
CA VAL A 256 7.11 7.54 -18.37
C VAL A 256 5.59 7.42 -18.26
N ILE A 257 4.97 6.36 -18.76
CA ILE A 257 3.51 6.15 -18.57
C ILE A 257 3.14 5.58 -17.20
N GLN A 258 4.05 5.62 -16.22
CA GLN A 258 3.86 5.23 -14.82
C GLN A 258 3.55 3.74 -14.60
N LYS A 259 3.88 2.87 -15.57
CA LYS A 259 3.80 1.41 -15.43
C LYS A 259 5.11 0.87 -14.87
N TYR A 260 5.47 1.31 -13.67
CA TYR A 260 6.81 1.10 -13.10
C TYR A 260 7.16 -0.38 -12.88
N ASP A 261 6.20 -1.23 -12.52
CA ASP A 261 6.46 -2.67 -12.35
C ASP A 261 6.76 -3.37 -13.68
N GLU A 262 5.99 -3.06 -14.72
CA GLU A 262 6.19 -3.59 -16.08
C GLU A 262 7.53 -3.07 -16.65
N ALA A 263 7.83 -1.79 -16.42
CA ALA A 263 9.11 -1.19 -16.79
C ALA A 263 10.28 -1.93 -16.13
N LEU A 264 10.21 -2.14 -14.82
CA LEU A 264 11.28 -2.80 -14.06
C LEU A 264 11.46 -4.26 -14.49
N ASP A 265 10.38 -4.97 -14.79
CA ASP A 265 10.45 -6.35 -15.30
C ASP A 265 11.19 -6.42 -16.64
N ILE A 266 10.85 -5.55 -17.60
CA ILE A 266 11.55 -5.47 -18.89
C ILE A 266 13.02 -5.10 -18.71
N LEU A 267 13.32 -4.11 -17.85
CA LEU A 267 14.70 -3.66 -17.62
C LEU A 267 15.56 -4.77 -16.98
N ASN A 268 15.00 -5.56 -16.06
CA ASN A 268 15.73 -6.68 -15.45
C ASN A 268 15.98 -7.84 -16.42
N GLN A 269 15.33 -7.87 -17.59
CA GLN A 269 15.59 -8.86 -18.65
C GLN A 269 16.73 -8.45 -19.60
N ILE A 270 17.36 -7.29 -19.38
CA ILE A 270 18.47 -6.82 -20.20
C ILE A 270 19.73 -7.61 -19.83
N ASP A 271 20.36 -8.21 -20.83
CA ASP A 271 21.67 -8.83 -20.71
C ASP A 271 22.77 -7.78 -20.96
N LEU A 272 23.30 -7.20 -19.89
CA LEU A 272 24.29 -6.13 -19.96
C LEU A 272 25.59 -6.53 -20.68
N LEU A 273 25.91 -7.83 -20.76
CA LEU A 273 27.09 -8.31 -21.49
C LEU A 273 26.89 -8.25 -23.01
N LYS A 274 25.64 -8.36 -23.46
CA LYS A 274 25.25 -8.28 -24.88
C LYS A 274 24.82 -6.88 -25.31
N ALA A 275 24.53 -6.02 -24.34
CA ALA A 275 23.86 -4.76 -24.60
C ALA A 275 24.74 -3.73 -25.32
N GLU A 276 26.07 -3.79 -25.12
CA GLU A 276 27.04 -2.83 -25.65
C GLU A 276 26.58 -1.36 -25.47
N PHE A 277 25.94 -1.06 -24.34
CA PHE A 277 25.34 0.25 -24.09
C PHE A 277 26.38 1.36 -24.10
N SER A 278 26.01 2.48 -24.74
CA SER A 278 26.73 3.75 -24.62
C SER A 278 26.76 4.23 -23.17
N GLN A 279 27.54 5.27 -22.89
CA GLN A 279 27.55 5.87 -21.56
C GLN A 279 26.16 6.46 -21.22
N GLU A 280 25.52 7.08 -22.21
CA GLU A 280 24.18 7.66 -22.11
C GLU A 280 23.12 6.58 -21.88
N ASP A 281 23.17 5.46 -22.60
CA ASP A 281 22.24 4.34 -22.40
C ASP A 281 22.40 3.71 -21.02
N ASN A 282 23.64 3.53 -20.54
CA ASN A 282 23.90 3.03 -19.19
C ASN A 282 23.35 3.99 -18.12
N ALA A 283 23.53 5.30 -18.29
CA ALA A 283 22.95 6.29 -17.39
C ALA A 283 21.42 6.21 -17.38
N MET A 284 20.80 6.18 -18.57
CA MET A 284 19.35 6.06 -18.72
C MET A 284 18.82 4.76 -18.08
N TYR A 285 19.51 3.63 -18.26
CA TYR A 285 19.15 2.35 -17.64
C TYR A 285 19.14 2.45 -16.12
N MET A 286 20.23 2.95 -15.52
CA MET A 286 20.38 3.06 -14.07
C MET A 286 19.37 4.04 -13.47
N GLU A 287 19.19 5.21 -14.09
CA GLU A 287 18.22 6.21 -13.65
C GLU A 287 16.78 5.68 -13.73
N THR A 288 16.42 4.99 -14.80
CA THR A 288 15.07 4.44 -14.98
C THR A 288 14.78 3.34 -13.97
N ILE A 289 15.75 2.46 -13.66
CA ILE A 289 15.60 1.47 -12.59
C ILE A 289 15.39 2.16 -11.24
N ALA A 290 16.20 3.17 -10.92
CA ALA A 290 16.09 3.91 -9.66
C ALA A 290 14.72 4.61 -9.54
N GLU A 291 14.25 5.24 -10.61
CA GLU A 291 12.94 5.88 -10.70
C GLU A 291 11.80 4.87 -10.49
N CYS A 292 11.85 3.71 -11.17
CA CYS A 292 10.83 2.68 -11.03
C CYS A 292 10.78 2.17 -9.59
N LYS A 293 11.93 1.78 -9.02
CA LYS A 293 12.01 1.30 -7.63
C LYS A 293 11.48 2.32 -6.61
N LYS A 294 11.81 3.59 -6.80
CA LYS A 294 11.31 4.70 -5.97
C LYS A 294 9.79 4.79 -6.00
N ASN A 295 9.19 4.82 -7.19
CA ASN A 295 7.74 5.00 -7.32
C ASN A 295 6.96 3.75 -6.88
N ILE A 296 7.47 2.55 -7.13
CA ILE A 296 6.88 1.32 -6.60
C ILE A 296 6.88 1.34 -5.06
N SER A 297 8.00 1.76 -4.45
CA SER A 297 8.10 1.89 -2.99
C SER A 297 7.08 2.88 -2.42
N ILE A 298 6.89 4.03 -3.08
CA ILE A 298 5.88 5.03 -2.68
C ILE A 298 4.46 4.42 -2.72
N SER A 299 4.13 3.68 -3.80
CA SER A 299 2.84 3.01 -3.94
C SER A 299 2.61 1.97 -2.84
N LEU A 300 3.59 1.09 -2.62
CA LEU A 300 3.57 0.08 -1.55
C LEU A 300 3.44 0.73 -0.17
N TYR A 301 4.10 1.85 0.06
CA TYR A 301 4.08 2.56 1.33
C TYR A 301 2.68 3.12 1.63
N HIS A 302 2.06 3.78 0.66
CA HIS A 302 0.69 4.28 0.82
C HIS A 302 -0.32 3.14 1.03
N SER A 303 -0.21 2.06 0.25
CA SER A 303 -1.05 0.88 0.41
C SER A 303 -0.84 0.22 1.79
N GLY A 304 0.42 0.08 2.23
CA GLY A 304 0.79 -0.46 3.54
C GLY A 304 0.23 0.38 4.69
N ASN A 305 0.28 1.71 4.58
CA ASN A 305 -0.30 2.62 5.57
C ASN A 305 -1.82 2.46 5.69
N LYS A 306 -2.53 2.34 4.56
CA LYS A 306 -3.97 2.09 4.55
C LYS A 306 -4.29 0.77 5.25
N LEU A 307 -3.60 -0.31 4.89
CA LEU A 307 -3.77 -1.63 5.51
C LEU A 307 -3.47 -1.62 7.01
N TYR A 308 -2.42 -0.90 7.42
CA TYR A 308 -2.06 -0.72 8.82
C TYR A 308 -3.17 -0.02 9.62
N GLN A 309 -3.75 1.05 9.06
CA GLN A 309 -4.88 1.76 9.68
C GLN A 309 -6.14 0.88 9.78
N ASP A 310 -6.34 0.00 8.80
CA ASP A 310 -7.41 -1.00 8.80
C ASP A 310 -7.13 -2.22 9.70
N LEU A 311 -6.03 -2.20 10.49
CA LEU A 311 -5.58 -3.29 11.37
C LEU A 311 -5.26 -4.61 10.63
N LYS A 312 -5.03 -4.54 9.32
CA LYS A 312 -4.62 -5.67 8.47
C LYS A 312 -3.11 -5.82 8.48
N TYR A 313 -2.58 -6.17 9.66
CA TYR A 313 -1.14 -6.13 9.94
C TYR A 313 -0.32 -7.08 9.07
N ARG A 314 -0.84 -8.25 8.72
CA ARG A 314 -0.13 -9.23 7.87
C ARG A 314 0.06 -8.71 6.45
N GLU A 315 -0.98 -8.13 5.86
CA GLU A 315 -0.92 -7.55 4.52
C GLU A 315 -0.12 -6.25 4.49
N ALA A 316 -0.24 -5.41 5.54
CA ALA A 316 0.59 -4.22 5.71
C ALA A 316 2.08 -4.59 5.84
N TYR A 317 2.38 -5.61 6.65
CA TYR A 317 3.73 -6.16 6.80
C TYR A 317 4.31 -6.55 5.44
N SER A 318 3.57 -7.32 4.63
CA SER A 318 4.05 -7.73 3.29
C SER A 318 4.42 -6.53 2.43
N ASN A 319 3.61 -5.47 2.39
CA ASN A 319 3.91 -4.29 1.60
C ASN A 319 5.18 -3.58 2.09
N PHE A 320 5.32 -3.39 3.41
CA PHE A 320 6.51 -2.72 3.95
C PHE A 320 7.77 -3.59 3.87
N TYR A 321 7.63 -4.91 3.97
CA TYR A 321 8.71 -5.86 3.78
C TYR A 321 9.22 -5.84 2.34
N ASP A 322 8.32 -5.72 1.37
CA ASP A 322 8.69 -5.61 -0.03
C ASP A 322 9.50 -4.34 -0.30
N ILE A 323 9.10 -3.22 0.33
CA ILE A 323 9.90 -1.99 0.35
C ILE A 323 11.29 -2.29 0.88
N TRP A 324 11.42 -2.91 2.06
CA TRP A 324 12.73 -3.23 2.63
C TRP A 324 13.58 -4.08 1.68
N GLN A 325 13.07 -5.22 1.22
CA GLN A 325 13.89 -6.23 0.55
C GLN A 325 14.31 -5.86 -0.87
N ASN A 326 13.44 -5.19 -1.63
CA ASN A 326 13.58 -5.18 -3.08
C ASN A 326 13.97 -3.82 -3.66
N TYR A 327 13.80 -2.73 -2.91
CA TYR A 327 13.82 -1.39 -3.49
C TYR A 327 14.92 -0.44 -3.00
N PRO A 328 15.42 -0.51 -1.75
CA PRO A 328 16.66 0.15 -1.39
C PRO A 328 17.84 -0.69 -1.86
N ASP A 329 18.66 -0.13 -2.74
CA ASP A 329 20.09 -0.44 -2.64
C ASP A 329 20.54 0.15 -1.30
N TYR A 330 20.81 -0.72 -0.33
CA TYR A 330 21.02 -0.35 1.06
C TYR A 330 22.25 0.55 1.24
N ASP A 331 23.26 0.34 0.39
CA ASP A 331 24.44 1.21 0.34
C ASP A 331 24.08 2.59 -0.22
N SER A 332 23.14 2.66 -1.17
CA SER A 332 22.55 3.93 -1.65
C SER A 332 21.72 4.65 -0.57
N VAL A 333 20.99 3.95 0.30
CA VAL A 333 20.21 4.59 1.38
C VAL A 333 21.11 5.29 2.41
N LYS A 334 22.29 4.74 2.71
CA LYS A 334 23.30 5.42 3.55
C LYS A 334 23.86 6.68 2.87
N VAL A 335 24.03 6.66 1.55
CA VAL A 335 24.45 7.84 0.77
C VAL A 335 23.36 8.92 0.75
N TRP A 336 22.08 8.53 0.82
CA TRP A 336 20.92 9.43 0.86
C TRP A 336 20.57 9.99 2.24
N GLU A 337 21.39 9.77 3.27
CA GLU A 337 21.19 10.39 4.59
C GLU A 337 21.22 11.94 4.54
N LYS A 338 21.68 12.52 3.43
CA LYS A 338 21.67 13.98 3.19
C LYS A 338 20.40 14.50 2.49
N ASP A 339 19.55 13.65 1.92
CA ASP A 339 18.33 14.05 1.20
C ASP A 339 17.07 13.41 1.81
N ASN A 340 16.15 14.27 2.26
CA ASN A 340 15.47 14.10 3.55
C ASN A 340 14.00 13.61 3.46
N THR A 341 13.59 13.01 2.34
CA THR A 341 12.19 12.55 2.17
C THR A 341 12.08 11.07 1.82
N TYR A 342 12.83 10.59 0.83
CA TYR A 342 12.75 9.18 0.43
C TYR A 342 13.41 8.26 1.46
N SER A 343 14.59 8.62 1.97
CA SER A 343 15.26 7.90 3.06
C SER A 343 14.37 7.78 4.31
N ASN A 344 13.74 8.88 4.73
CA ASN A 344 12.79 8.88 5.84
C ASN A 344 11.56 8.00 5.59
N MET A 345 11.05 7.95 4.35
CA MET A 345 9.98 7.02 3.98
C MET A 345 10.42 5.56 4.15
N ILE A 346 11.64 5.20 3.75
CA ILE A 346 12.18 3.85 3.93
C ILE A 346 12.30 3.51 5.41
N TYR A 347 12.89 4.40 6.23
CA TYR A 347 13.00 4.16 7.68
C TYR A 347 11.63 4.04 8.36
N ASP A 348 10.67 4.88 7.97
CA ASP A 348 9.29 4.77 8.47
C ASP A 348 8.60 3.49 8.01
N ALA A 349 8.82 3.06 6.76
CA ALA A 349 8.35 1.78 6.26
C ALA A 349 8.90 0.62 7.10
N VAL A 350 10.21 0.61 7.38
CA VAL A 350 10.82 -0.42 8.23
C VAL A 350 10.27 -0.37 9.66
N TYR A 351 10.04 0.82 10.19
CA TYR A 351 9.46 0.99 11.52
C TYR A 351 8.04 0.42 11.60
N LYS A 352 7.21 0.71 10.60
CA LYS A 352 5.84 0.18 10.49
C LYS A 352 5.83 -1.31 10.17
N MET A 353 6.76 -1.79 9.35
CA MET A 353 6.98 -3.23 9.13
C MET A 353 7.24 -3.93 10.47
N SER A 354 8.15 -3.39 11.27
CA SER A 354 8.53 -3.93 12.59
C SER A 354 7.35 -3.90 13.56
N LYS A 355 6.52 -2.85 13.53
CA LYS A 355 5.27 -2.81 14.29
C LYS A 355 4.28 -3.88 13.84
N CYS A 356 4.09 -4.04 12.53
CA CYS A 356 3.21 -5.10 12.01
C CYS A 356 3.72 -6.47 12.44
N ALA A 357 5.03 -6.72 12.32
CA ALA A 357 5.69 -7.95 12.75
C ALA A 357 5.42 -8.23 14.24
N PHE A 358 5.56 -7.23 15.10
CA PHE A 358 5.22 -7.34 16.52
C PHE A 358 3.74 -7.72 16.74
N GLU A 359 2.80 -7.07 16.05
CA GLU A 359 1.36 -7.33 16.23
C GLU A 359 0.94 -8.72 15.71
N ILE A 360 1.68 -9.30 14.76
CA ILE A 360 1.44 -10.67 14.27
C ILE A 360 2.26 -11.75 15.01
N GLY A 361 3.05 -11.37 16.02
CA GLY A 361 3.84 -12.30 16.85
C GLY A 361 5.26 -12.60 16.34
N GLU A 362 5.69 -11.97 15.25
CA GLU A 362 7.02 -12.12 14.66
C GLU A 362 8.05 -11.21 15.37
N TYR A 363 8.26 -11.46 16.67
CA TYR A 363 9.04 -10.56 17.53
C TYR A 363 10.51 -10.43 17.12
N ASN A 364 11.15 -11.50 16.64
CA ASN A 364 12.55 -11.45 16.18
C ASN A 364 12.72 -10.51 14.98
N ILE A 365 11.77 -10.54 14.03
CA ILE A 365 11.77 -9.65 12.87
C ILE A 365 11.57 -8.19 13.34
N ALA A 366 10.66 -7.97 14.29
CA ALA A 366 10.47 -6.65 14.87
C ALA A 366 11.75 -6.11 15.54
N ILE A 367 12.45 -6.94 16.33
CA ILE A 367 13.72 -6.58 16.98
C ILE A 367 14.77 -6.20 15.94
N GLN A 368 14.95 -7.01 14.88
CA GLN A 368 15.90 -6.73 13.81
C GLN A 368 15.61 -5.40 13.11
N GLY A 369 14.34 -5.13 12.79
CA GLY A 369 13.94 -3.89 12.13
C GLY A 369 14.10 -2.65 13.02
N TYR A 370 13.75 -2.72 14.30
CA TYR A 370 14.02 -1.62 15.22
C TYR A 370 15.52 -1.38 15.41
N GLY A 371 16.30 -2.45 15.58
CA GLY A 371 17.75 -2.37 15.72
C GLY A 371 18.43 -1.80 14.47
N PHE A 372 17.94 -2.14 13.28
CA PHE A 372 18.42 -1.54 12.04
C PHE A 372 18.26 -0.02 12.05
N ILE A 373 17.06 0.48 12.40
CA ILE A 373 16.80 1.92 12.42
C ILE A 373 17.62 2.61 13.53
N GLU A 374 17.68 2.03 14.73
CA GLU A 374 18.44 2.59 15.86
C GLU A 374 19.93 2.75 15.54
N ASN A 375 20.49 1.84 14.74
CA ASN A 375 21.90 1.87 14.33
C ASN A 375 22.18 2.81 13.14
N SER A 376 21.16 3.47 12.57
CA SER A 376 21.34 4.44 11.49
C SER A 376 21.66 5.84 12.01
N LEU A 377 22.28 6.70 11.17
CA LEU A 377 22.51 8.11 11.50
C LEU A 377 21.38 9.04 11.01
N SER A 378 20.26 8.45 10.57
CA SER A 378 19.14 9.15 9.96
C SER A 378 18.44 10.12 10.92
N GLU A 379 17.91 11.21 10.38
CA GLU A 379 17.05 12.14 11.14
C GLU A 379 15.79 11.44 11.65
N PHE A 380 15.24 10.48 10.89
CA PHE A 380 14.13 9.64 11.36
C PHE A 380 14.49 8.88 12.65
N ALA A 381 15.64 8.22 12.71
CA ALA A 381 16.06 7.48 13.90
C ALA A 381 16.25 8.41 15.12
N LYS A 382 16.84 9.59 14.91
CA LYS A 382 17.00 10.60 15.97
C LYS A 382 15.65 11.10 16.49
N ALA A 383 14.72 11.41 15.58
CA ALA A 383 13.41 11.94 15.92
C ALA A 383 12.47 10.91 16.57
N ASN A 384 12.72 9.62 16.39
CA ASN A 384 11.87 8.53 16.89
C ASN A 384 12.57 7.64 17.91
N LYS A 385 13.68 8.09 18.50
CA LYS A 385 14.59 7.26 19.31
C LYS A 385 13.89 6.61 20.50
N GLU A 386 13.08 7.36 21.25
CA GLU A 386 12.34 6.84 22.39
C GLU A 386 11.29 5.79 21.97
N GLY A 387 10.66 6.00 20.82
CA GLY A 387 9.69 5.06 20.24
C GLY A 387 10.35 3.76 19.81
N LEU A 388 11.50 3.84 19.15
CA LEU A 388 12.30 2.68 18.74
C LEU A 388 12.71 1.83 19.94
N ILE A 389 13.27 2.45 20.98
CA ILE A 389 13.69 1.77 22.21
C ILE A 389 12.48 1.13 22.91
N TYR A 390 11.36 1.85 23.05
CA TYR A 390 10.15 1.33 23.68
C TYR A 390 9.56 0.12 22.94
N HIS A 391 9.45 0.19 21.62
CA HIS A 391 8.90 -0.92 20.83
C HIS A 391 9.85 -2.11 20.76
N SER A 392 11.16 -1.88 20.72
CA SER A 392 12.17 -2.92 20.87
C SER A 392 12.02 -3.63 22.23
N ALA A 393 11.87 -2.89 23.33
CA ALA A 393 11.61 -3.46 24.67
C ALA A 393 10.37 -4.35 24.70
N LYS A 394 9.27 -3.94 24.06
CA LYS A 394 8.06 -4.75 23.92
C LYS A 394 8.34 -6.06 23.17
N ALA A 395 9.09 -6.01 22.08
CA ALA A 395 9.41 -7.18 21.28
C ALA A 395 10.33 -8.16 22.04
N TYR A 396 11.33 -7.66 22.78
CA TYR A 396 12.16 -8.47 23.68
C TYR A 396 11.32 -9.16 24.77
N ALA A 397 10.36 -8.45 25.37
CA ALA A 397 9.43 -9.07 26.32
C ALA A 397 8.54 -10.15 25.66
N GLY A 398 8.23 -10.00 24.37
CA GLY A 398 7.48 -10.99 23.58
C GLY A 398 8.22 -12.30 23.35
N ILE A 399 9.55 -12.27 23.25
CA ILE A 399 10.42 -13.46 23.22
C ILE A 399 10.89 -13.91 24.61
N GLU A 400 10.28 -13.37 25.67
CA GLU A 400 10.61 -13.66 27.07
C GLU A 400 12.05 -13.30 27.50
N ASP A 401 12.75 -12.47 26.72
CA ASP A 401 14.01 -11.84 27.16
C ASP A 401 13.69 -10.64 28.08
N TYR A 402 13.24 -10.97 29.28
CA TYR A 402 12.82 -10.01 30.28
C TYR A 402 13.97 -9.15 30.80
N LEU A 403 15.21 -9.65 30.77
CA LEU A 403 16.38 -8.86 31.16
C LEU A 403 16.62 -7.72 30.17
N LYS A 404 16.61 -8.03 28.86
CA LYS A 404 16.79 -6.99 27.84
C LYS A 404 15.61 -6.03 27.78
N ALA A 405 14.39 -6.55 27.94
CA ALA A 405 13.20 -5.72 28.04
C ALA A 405 13.28 -4.74 29.24
N GLU A 406 13.72 -5.20 30.41
CA GLU A 406 13.90 -4.36 31.60
C GLU A 406 14.92 -3.23 31.34
N GLU A 407 16.05 -3.56 30.74
CA GLU A 407 17.10 -2.60 30.36
C GLU A 407 16.53 -1.49 29.47
N LEU A 408 15.83 -1.86 28.40
CA LEU A 408 15.31 -0.91 27.41
C LEU A 408 14.14 -0.07 27.96
N PHE A 409 13.24 -0.64 28.76
CA PHE A 409 12.20 0.16 29.42
C PHE A 409 12.79 1.19 30.39
N LYS A 410 13.83 0.82 31.16
CA LYS A 410 14.57 1.77 32.00
C LYS A 410 15.25 2.85 31.16
N LYS A 411 15.81 2.50 30.01
CA LYS A 411 16.41 3.45 29.05
C LYS A 411 15.40 4.51 28.62
N VAL A 412 14.18 4.13 28.24
CA VAL A 412 13.09 5.08 27.89
C VAL A 412 12.79 6.02 29.07
N ILE A 413 12.62 5.47 30.27
CA ILE A 413 12.25 6.24 31.47
C ILE A 413 13.34 7.25 31.86
N ASN A 414 14.61 6.85 31.76
CA ASN A 414 15.73 7.64 32.24
C ASN A 414 16.24 8.65 31.21
N GLU A 415 16.33 8.25 29.94
CA GLU A 415 16.86 9.11 28.86
C GLU A 415 15.78 10.06 28.31
N PHE A 416 14.49 9.70 28.38
CA PHE A 416 13.39 10.46 27.79
C PHE A 416 12.26 10.75 28.80
N PRO A 417 12.55 11.39 29.94
CA PRO A 417 11.59 11.52 31.06
C PRO A 417 10.33 12.32 30.73
N ASN A 418 10.35 13.14 29.66
CA ASN A 418 9.22 13.95 29.21
C ASN A 418 8.40 13.28 28.08
N SER A 419 8.76 12.07 27.65
CA SER A 419 8.02 11.36 26.60
C SER A 419 6.69 10.81 27.14
N ASP A 420 5.64 10.87 26.33
CA ASP A 420 4.36 10.22 26.61
C ASP A 420 4.51 8.69 26.81
N LEU A 421 5.59 8.10 26.29
CA LEU A 421 5.91 6.68 26.43
C LEU A 421 6.38 6.30 27.85
N VAL A 422 6.79 7.26 28.69
CA VAL A 422 7.32 6.98 30.03
C VAL A 422 6.30 6.28 30.91
N THR A 423 5.04 6.72 30.88
CA THR A 423 3.96 6.10 31.66
C THR A 423 3.78 4.63 31.26
N TYR A 424 3.69 4.37 29.95
CA TYR A 424 3.56 3.01 29.43
C TYR A 424 4.80 2.15 29.72
N ALA A 425 5.99 2.73 29.62
CA ALA A 425 7.24 2.04 29.95
C ALA A 425 7.30 1.63 31.43
N LYS A 426 6.87 2.50 32.36
CA LYS A 426 6.80 2.18 33.80
C LYS A 426 5.83 1.03 34.09
N GLU A 427 4.65 1.05 33.48
CA GLU A 427 3.66 -0.02 33.63
C GLU A 427 4.21 -1.36 33.10
N ARG A 428 4.83 -1.35 31.92
CA ARG A 428 5.43 -2.56 31.33
C ARG A 428 6.63 -3.05 32.12
N LEU A 429 7.44 -2.14 32.68
CA LEU A 429 8.58 -2.48 33.52
C LEU A 429 8.14 -3.28 34.76
N VAL A 430 7.04 -2.91 35.41
CA VAL A 430 6.49 -3.66 36.56
C VAL A 430 6.13 -5.10 36.16
N ILE A 431 5.48 -5.28 35.01
CA ILE A 431 5.11 -6.62 34.50
C ILE A 431 6.36 -7.46 34.23
N VAL A 432 7.38 -6.87 33.59
CA VAL A 432 8.66 -7.54 33.32
C VAL A 432 9.39 -7.89 34.61
N GLN A 433 9.38 -7.02 35.62
CA GLN A 433 10.02 -7.27 36.91
C GLN A 433 9.34 -8.40 37.70
N GLN A 434 8.01 -8.48 37.66
CA GLN A 434 7.27 -9.59 38.23
C GLN A 434 7.64 -10.92 37.57
N LYS A 435 7.82 -10.94 36.23
CA LYS A 435 8.29 -12.13 35.49
C LYS A 435 9.71 -12.54 35.86
N LEU A 436 10.54 -11.58 36.28
CA LEU A 436 11.88 -11.81 36.83
C LEU A 436 11.89 -12.18 38.33
N GLY A 437 10.73 -12.18 39.00
CA GLY A 437 10.60 -12.49 40.43
C GLY A 437 11.03 -11.36 41.37
N ARG A 438 10.87 -10.10 40.96
CA ARG A 438 11.23 -8.90 41.75
C ARG A 438 10.02 -8.11 42.24
#